data_AF-A0AAW2XI54-F1
#
_entry.id   AF-A0AAW2XI54-F1
#
_cell.length_a   1.000
_cell.length_b   1.000
_cell.length_c   1.000
_cell.angle_alpha   90.00
_cell.angle_beta   90.00
_cell.angle_gamma   90.00
#
_symmetry.space_group_name_H-M   'P 1'
#
loop_
_entity.id
_entity.type
_entity.pdbx_description
1 polymer ?
#
loop_
_entity_poly.entity_id
_entity_poly.type
_entity_poly.pdbx_seq_one_letter_code
_entity_poly.pdbx_strand_id
1 'polypeptide(L)'
;MLNSACLQFPSTTQEIRASAFAQGLLDGDFFKFLAKKPATKFDVLLAWAVKYINMEDAHASMRKGRGKRGRRSRKRVPLRNFGRTLKTKNHLRKE
;
A
#
# COMPACT_ATOMS: atom_id res chain seq x y z
N MET A 1 48.10 29.99 -9.78
CA MET A 1 47.76 28.67 -10.33
C MET A 1 46.78 28.01 -9.37
N LEU A 2 45.49 27.96 -9.72
CA LEU A 2 44.49 27.29 -8.91
C LEU A 2 44.59 25.80 -9.19
N ASN A 3 45.10 25.03 -8.23
CA ASN A 3 44.96 23.59 -8.22
C ASN A 3 43.48 23.28 -8.05
N SER A 4 42.77 23.21 -9.16
CA SER A 4 41.48 22.54 -9.26
C SER A 4 41.75 21.05 -9.03
N ALA A 5 41.86 20.67 -7.76
CA ALA A 5 41.75 19.29 -7.34
C ALA A 5 40.33 18.85 -7.70
N CYS A 6 40.17 18.45 -8.96
CA CYS A 6 39.02 17.73 -9.44
C CYS A 6 39.01 16.45 -8.62
N LEU A 7 38.23 16.46 -7.54
CA LEU A 7 37.98 15.34 -6.67
C LEU A 7 37.22 14.34 -7.54
N GLN A 8 37.96 13.60 -8.36
CA GLN A 8 37.43 12.48 -9.12
C GLN A 8 37.00 11.47 -8.07
N PHE A 9 35.74 11.56 -7.66
CA PHE A 9 35.10 10.45 -7.00
C PHE A 9 35.29 9.26 -7.94
N PRO A 10 36.01 8.20 -7.53
CA PRO A 10 36.02 6.97 -8.31
C PRO A 10 34.55 6.66 -8.52
N SER A 11 34.13 6.56 -9.78
CA SER A 11 32.73 6.34 -10.16
C SER A 11 32.21 5.23 -9.29
N THR A 12 31.40 5.59 -8.29
CA THR A 12 31.21 4.71 -7.13
C THR A 12 30.55 3.46 -7.66
N THR A 13 31.20 2.30 -7.50
CA THR A 13 30.71 1.05 -8.07
C THR A 13 29.30 0.78 -7.55
N GLN A 14 28.48 0.08 -8.33
CA GLN A 14 27.09 -0.19 -7.96
C GLN A 14 26.99 -0.85 -6.56
N GLU A 15 27.97 -1.67 -6.22
CA GLU A 15 28.13 -2.32 -4.92
C GLU A 15 28.35 -1.32 -3.78
N ILE A 16 29.23 -0.34 -3.95
CA ILE A 16 29.48 0.69 -2.93
C ILE A 16 28.22 1.55 -2.73
N ARG A 17 27.49 1.89 -3.81
CA ARG A 17 26.22 2.62 -3.68
C ARG A 17 25.16 1.82 -2.94
N ALA A 18 25.04 0.53 -3.23
CA ALA A 18 24.10 -0.35 -2.54
C ALA A 18 24.45 -0.51 -1.06
N SER A 19 25.74 -0.65 -0.74
CA SER A 19 26.24 -0.74 0.63
C SER A 19 25.99 0.55 1.42
N ALA A 20 26.36 1.71 0.86
CA ALA A 20 26.13 3.01 1.49
C ALA A 20 24.64 3.27 1.72
N PHE A 21 23.78 2.87 0.78
CA PHE A 21 22.33 2.96 0.94
C PHE A 21 21.85 2.09 2.11
N ALA A 22 22.30 0.84 2.20
CA ALA A 22 21.89 -0.07 3.27
C ALA A 22 22.34 0.42 4.66
N GLN A 23 23.51 1.05 4.77
CA GLN A 23 24.02 1.63 6.02
C GLN A 23 23.18 2.82 6.52
N GLY A 24 22.54 3.56 5.62
CA GLY A 24 21.67 4.70 5.97
C GLY A 24 20.24 4.30 6.36
N LEU A 25 19.88 3.02 6.25
CA LEU A 25 18.53 2.55 6.58
C LEU A 25 18.36 2.38 8.08
N LEU A 26 17.20 2.84 8.57
CA LEU A 26 16.74 2.52 9.92
C LEU A 26 16.35 1.03 10.01
N ASP A 27 16.48 0.44 11.20
CA ASP A 27 16.01 -0.92 11.44
C ASP A 27 14.49 -0.99 11.24
N GLY A 28 14.08 -1.84 10.31
CA GLY A 28 12.72 -1.94 9.81
C GLY A 28 12.58 -3.08 8.81
N ASP A 29 11.36 -3.32 8.32
CA ASP A 29 11.09 -4.49 7.48
C ASP A 29 11.86 -4.45 6.16
N PHE A 30 12.06 -3.26 5.59
CA PHE A 30 12.88 -3.09 4.40
C PHE A 30 14.37 -3.38 4.64
N PHE A 31 14.92 -2.91 5.77
CA PHE A 31 16.30 -3.23 6.18
C PHE A 31 16.48 -4.75 6.37
N LYS A 32 15.57 -5.39 7.11
CA LYS A 32 15.58 -6.85 7.33
C LYS A 32 15.44 -7.63 6.03
N PHE A 33 14.65 -7.13 5.08
CA PHE A 33 14.52 -7.72 3.75
C PHE A 33 15.85 -7.66 2.99
N LEU A 34 16.53 -6.51 2.98
CA LEU A 34 17.82 -6.35 2.31
C LEU A 34 18.93 -7.17 2.97
N ALA A 35 18.92 -7.31 4.30
CA ALA A 35 19.87 -8.17 5.01
C ALA A 35 19.74 -9.64 4.59
N LYS A 36 18.51 -10.10 4.30
CA LYS A 36 18.24 -11.47 3.81
C LYS A 36 18.52 -11.62 2.31
N LYS A 37 18.25 -10.58 1.53
CA LYS A 37 18.40 -10.58 0.08
C LYS A 37 19.11 -9.30 -0.38
N PRO A 38 20.46 -9.29 -0.35
CA PRO A 38 21.21 -8.13 -0.81
C PRO A 38 20.99 -7.91 -2.30
N ALA A 39 20.81 -6.64 -2.70
CA ALA A 39 20.69 -6.28 -4.09
C ALA A 39 22.08 -6.20 -4.74
N THR A 40 22.28 -6.93 -5.85
CA THR A 40 23.55 -6.96 -6.59
C THR A 40 23.73 -5.76 -7.52
N LYS A 41 22.63 -5.11 -7.91
CA LYS A 41 22.62 -3.91 -8.76
C LYS A 41 21.87 -2.79 -8.05
N PHE A 42 22.39 -1.58 -8.17
CA PHE A 42 21.80 -0.41 -7.54
C PHE A 42 20.38 -0.10 -8.09
N ASP A 43 20.15 -0.30 -9.38
CA ASP A 43 18.82 -0.06 -9.98
C ASP A 43 17.74 -0.99 -9.42
N VAL A 44 18.12 -2.23 -9.11
CA VAL A 44 17.22 -3.22 -8.48
C VAL A 44 16.88 -2.78 -7.05
N LEU A 45 17.87 -2.27 -6.31
CA LEU A 45 17.67 -1.72 -4.97
C LEU A 45 16.69 -0.56 -4.98
N LEU A 46 16.84 0.38 -5.92
CA LEU A 46 15.93 1.51 -6.07
C LEU A 46 14.50 1.05 -6.41
N ALA A 47 14.34 0.10 -7.33
CA ALA A 47 13.02 -0.43 -7.68
C ALA A 47 12.32 -1.08 -6.48
N TRP A 48 13.06 -1.80 -5.64
CA TRP A 48 12.53 -2.38 -4.41
C TRP A 48 12.15 -1.32 -3.38
N ALA A 49 12.98 -0.29 -3.21
CA ALA A 49 12.70 0.82 -2.29
C ALA A 49 11.41 1.55 -2.68
N VAL A 50 11.25 1.90 -3.96
CA VAL A 50 10.03 2.55 -4.48
C VAL A 50 8.80 1.68 -4.23
N LYS A 51 8.90 0.37 -4.50
CA LYS A 51 7.79 -0.56 -4.25
C LYS A 51 7.44 -0.64 -2.76
N TYR A 52 8.43 -0.66 -1.89
CA TYR A 52 8.22 -0.70 -0.44
C TYR A 52 7.52 0.58 0.07
N ILE A 53 7.98 1.76 -0.36
CA ILE A 53 7.36 3.05 0.00
C ILE A 53 5.89 3.08 -0.44
N ASN A 54 5.61 2.71 -1.69
CA ASN A 54 4.25 2.68 -2.20
C ASN A 54 3.35 1.71 -1.41
N MET A 55 3.90 0.59 -0.96
CA MET A 55 3.19 -0.39 -0.14
C MET A 55 2.90 0.19 1.25
N GLU A 56 3.89 0.77 1.93
CA GLU A 56 3.72 1.44 3.23
C GLU A 56 2.68 2.57 3.17
N ASP A 57 2.71 3.40 2.13
CA ASP A 57 1.73 4.47 1.91
C ASP A 57 0.31 3.91 1.72
N ALA A 58 0.18 2.82 0.95
CA ALA A 58 -1.09 2.13 0.79
C ALA A 58 -1.61 1.56 2.13
N HIS A 59 -0.74 0.95 2.94
CA HIS A 59 -1.11 0.48 4.28
C HIS A 59 -1.50 1.62 5.22
N ALA A 60 -0.76 2.74 5.20
CA ALA A 60 -1.06 3.93 5.98
C ALA A 60 -2.44 4.52 5.61
N SER A 61 -2.76 4.58 4.32
CA SER A 61 -4.07 5.06 3.83
C SER A 61 -5.22 4.13 4.24
N MET A 62 -5.01 2.81 4.25
CA MET A 62 -5.98 1.81 4.72
C MET A 62 -6.24 1.96 6.23
N ARG A 63 -5.20 2.20 7.03
CA ARG A 63 -5.31 2.44 8.49
C ARG A 63 -6.10 3.72 8.78
N LYS A 64 -5.84 4.80 8.04
CA LYS A 64 -6.61 6.07 8.15
C LYS A 64 -8.05 5.94 7.64
N GLY A 65 -8.30 5.11 6.63
CA GLY A 65 -9.62 4.93 6.00
C GLY A 65 -10.61 4.04 6.76
N ARG A 66 -10.16 3.27 7.76
CA ARG A 66 -11.04 2.38 8.57
C ARG A 66 -11.99 3.15 9.51
N GLY A 67 -11.76 4.45 9.75
CA GLY A 67 -12.67 5.30 10.54
C GLY A 67 -13.89 5.86 9.79
N LYS A 68 -14.03 5.67 8.47
CA LYS A 68 -15.11 6.33 7.67
C LYS A 68 -15.94 5.42 6.76
N ARG A 69 -15.76 4.09 6.78
CA ARG A 69 -16.52 3.16 5.92
C ARG A 69 -17.67 2.43 6.64
N GLY A 70 -18.23 3.02 7.69
CA GLY A 70 -19.40 2.50 8.42
C GLY A 70 -20.75 3.11 8.04
N ARG A 71 -20.84 3.97 7.01
CA ARG A 71 -22.07 4.74 6.70
C ARG A 71 -22.39 4.87 5.20
N ARG A 72 -22.12 3.84 4.39
CA ARG A 72 -22.85 3.66 3.13
C ARG A 72 -23.79 2.50 3.29
N SER A 73 -24.95 2.83 3.87
CA SER A 73 -26.17 2.05 3.84
C SER A 73 -26.25 1.28 2.54
N ARG A 74 -26.38 -0.04 2.65
CA ARG A 74 -26.89 -0.88 1.57
C ARG A 74 -28.19 -0.24 1.10
N LYS A 75 -28.14 0.54 0.02
CA LYS A 75 -29.33 0.89 -0.75
C LYS A 75 -29.69 -0.41 -1.45
N ARG A 76 -30.35 -1.30 -0.72
CA ARG A 76 -30.97 -2.50 -1.28
C ARG A 76 -31.95 -1.97 -2.32
N VAL A 77 -31.61 -2.16 -3.59
CA VAL A 77 -32.55 -1.99 -4.69
C VAL A 77 -33.71 -2.96 -4.38
N PRO A 78 -34.96 -2.51 -4.26
CA PRO A 78 -36.05 -3.46 -4.09
C PRO A 78 -36.18 -4.20 -5.42
N LEU A 79 -35.84 -5.49 -5.42
CA LEU A 79 -36.24 -6.39 -6.49
C LEU A 79 -37.76 -6.33 -6.55
N ARG A 80 -38.27 -5.73 -7.63
CA ARG A 80 -39.68 -5.75 -8.01
C ARG A 80 -40.08 -7.23 -8.12
N ASN A 81 -40.79 -7.75 -7.12
CA ASN A 81 -41.44 -9.04 -7.21
C ASN A 81 -42.63 -8.89 -8.17
N PHE A 82 -42.38 -9.22 -9.45
CA PHE A 82 -43.41 -9.53 -10.41
C PHE A 82 -44.19 -10.76 -9.91
N GLY A 83 -45.47 -10.54 -9.61
CA GLY A 83 -46.55 -11.53 -9.67
C GLY A 83 -46.44 -12.76 -8.76
N ARG A 84 -47.08 -12.70 -7.59
CA ARG A 84 -47.88 -13.84 -7.07
C ARG A 84 -49.14 -13.32 -6.38
N THR A 85 -50.21 -14.04 -6.63
CA THR A 85 -51.62 -13.70 -6.52
C THR A 85 -52.22 -14.02 -5.14
N LEU A 86 -53.28 -13.26 -4.81
CA LEU A 86 -54.46 -13.54 -3.97
C LEU A 86 -54.36 -14.60 -2.86
N LYS A 87 -54.56 -14.15 -1.60
CA LYS A 87 -55.66 -14.64 -0.74
C LYS A 87 -55.93 -13.66 0.40
N THR A 88 -56.99 -12.88 0.25
CA THR A 88 -57.73 -12.30 1.37
C THR A 88 -58.38 -13.41 2.19
N LYS A 89 -58.67 -13.08 3.46
CA LYS A 89 -59.36 -13.84 4.53
C LYS A 89 -58.40 -14.33 5.62
N ASN A 90 -58.32 -13.60 6.73
CA ASN A 90 -59.26 -13.85 7.82
C ASN A 90 -59.13 -12.84 8.96
N HIS A 91 -60.32 -12.50 9.49
CA HIS A 91 -60.63 -12.19 10.88
C HIS A 91 -59.95 -10.96 11.52
N LEU A 92 -60.76 -9.91 11.72
CA LEU A 92 -60.93 -9.36 13.07
C LEU A 92 -62.38 -8.84 13.23
N ARG A 93 -63.03 -9.33 14.29
CA ARG A 93 -64.32 -8.90 14.84
C ARG A 93 -64.29 -7.45 15.34
N LYS A 94 -65.49 -6.89 15.50
CA LYS A 94 -66.00 -5.84 16.42
C LYS A 94 -66.88 -4.88 15.58
N GLU A 95 -68.15 -4.64 15.85
CA GLU A 95 -69.03 -4.81 17.02
C GLU A 95 -70.46 -5.09 16.53
#